data_AF-A0A920KQW2-F1
#
_entry.id   AF-A0A920KQW2-F1
#
_cell.length_a   1.000
_cell.length_b   1.000
_cell.length_c   1.000
_cell.angle_alpha   90.00
_cell.angle_beta   90.00
_cell.angle_gamma   90.00
#
_symmetry.space_group_name_H-M   'P 1'
#
loop_
_entity.id
_entity.type
_entity.pdbx_description
1 polymer ?
#
loop_
_entity_poly.entity_id
_entity_poly.type
_entity_poly.pdbx_seq_one_letter_code
_entity_poly.pdbx_strand_id
1 'polypeptide(L)'
;MFHFLSPWYFTPIASNWSSMDDTVTLTFVVTGLGFVLCNAFIAYCIIKFRNKEGRRAEYEPESVKMETWLTGLTTVGIAAMLAPGLLIWKDVVTPPDDAMQLEVLARQWNWSYRLPERMVSWVQ
;
A
#
# COMPACT_ATOMS: atom_id res chain seq x y z
N MET A 1 -17.86 -17.79 -13.14
CA MET A 1 -18.41 -17.97 -11.78
C MET A 1 -17.31 -18.39 -10.79
N PHE A 2 -16.13 -17.75 -10.83
CA PHE A 2 -15.00 -18.06 -9.93
C PHE A 2 -14.64 -16.84 -9.04
N HIS A 3 -15.04 -15.63 -9.45
CA HIS A 3 -14.78 -14.37 -8.73
C HIS A 3 -15.76 -14.04 -7.59
N PHE A 4 -16.95 -14.65 -7.55
CA PHE A 4 -17.91 -14.45 -6.45
C PHE A 4 -17.65 -15.38 -5.25
N LEU A 5 -16.81 -16.40 -5.41
CA LEU A 5 -16.61 -17.48 -4.44
C LEU A 5 -15.25 -17.43 -3.73
N SER A 6 -14.26 -16.70 -4.26
CA SER A 6 -12.98 -16.50 -3.57
C SER A 6 -12.92 -15.07 -3.02
N PRO A 7 -12.75 -14.87 -1.70
CA PRO A 7 -12.38 -13.57 -1.17
C PRO A 7 -11.10 -13.12 -1.87
N TRP A 8 -11.18 -12.07 -2.70
CA TRP A 8 -10.00 -11.42 -3.30
C TRP A 8 -9.29 -10.49 -2.31
N TYR A 9 -9.88 -10.36 -1.12
CA TYR A 9 -9.43 -9.56 -0.01
C TYR A 9 -9.10 -10.49 1.17
N PHE A 10 -8.34 -10.01 2.15
CA PHE A 10 -7.85 -10.86 3.23
C PHE A 10 -8.98 -11.58 3.97
N THR A 11 -8.66 -12.78 4.45
CA THR A 11 -9.53 -13.54 5.36
C THR A 11 -9.73 -12.75 6.66
N PRO A 12 -10.85 -12.97 7.38
CA PRO A 12 -11.10 -12.31 8.65
C PRO A 12 -9.92 -12.47 9.61
N ILE A 13 -9.57 -11.38 10.28
CA ILE A 13 -8.41 -11.31 11.16
C ILE A 13 -8.56 -12.31 12.32
N ALA A 14 -7.51 -13.11 12.59
CA ALA A 14 -7.49 -14.10 13.68
C ALA A 14 -6.82 -13.57 14.96
N SER A 15 -6.22 -12.37 14.91
CA SER A 15 -5.39 -11.77 15.96
C SER A 15 -5.44 -10.23 15.84
N ASN A 16 -4.95 -9.47 16.84
CA ASN A 16 -5.14 -8.00 16.90
C ASN A 16 -4.37 -7.16 15.83
N TRP A 17 -3.94 -7.76 14.72
CA TRP A 17 -3.13 -7.13 13.69
C TRP A 17 -3.92 -6.20 12.76
N SER A 18 -4.97 -5.54 13.24
CA SER A 18 -5.78 -4.65 12.41
C SER A 18 -4.94 -3.55 11.77
N SER A 19 -3.85 -3.12 12.44
CA SER A 19 -2.89 -2.15 11.90
C SER A 19 -2.19 -2.61 10.61
N MET A 20 -1.99 -3.93 10.41
CA MET A 20 -1.47 -4.48 9.15
C MET A 20 -2.52 -4.39 8.04
N ASP A 21 -3.76 -4.77 8.33
CA ASP A 21 -4.88 -4.64 7.39
C ASP A 21 -5.14 -3.17 7.02
N ASP A 22 -4.98 -2.25 7.97
CA ASP A 22 -5.07 -0.80 7.76
C ASP A 22 -3.97 -0.29 6.81
N THR A 23 -2.75 -0.83 6.91
CA THR A 23 -1.64 -0.47 5.99
C THR A 23 -1.94 -0.92 4.56
N VAL A 24 -2.51 -2.12 4.40
CA VAL A 24 -2.88 -2.61 3.06
C VAL A 24 -4.07 -1.83 2.51
N THR A 25 -5.05 -1.52 3.36
CA THR A 25 -6.20 -0.69 2.97
C THR A 25 -5.75 0.69 2.53
N LEU A 26 -4.84 1.31 3.28
CA LEU A 26 -4.24 2.60 2.97
C LEU A 26 -3.51 2.58 1.63
N THR A 27 -2.61 1.62 1.41
CA THR A 27 -1.86 1.52 0.15
C THR A 27 -2.80 1.26 -1.04
N PHE A 28 -3.84 0.45 -0.85
CA PHE A 28 -4.87 0.20 -1.87
C PHE A 28 -5.66 1.47 -2.22
N VAL A 29 -6.11 2.22 -1.21
CA VAL A 29 -6.84 3.48 -1.42
C VAL A 29 -5.98 4.52 -2.11
N VAL A 30 -4.71 4.68 -1.69
CA VAL A 30 -3.85 5.72 -2.29
C VAL A 30 -3.44 5.37 -3.71
N THR A 31 -3.05 4.11 -3.97
CA THR A 31 -2.74 3.66 -5.35
C THR A 31 -3.96 3.73 -6.25
N GLY A 32 -5.15 3.34 -5.75
CA GLY A 32 -6.41 3.47 -6.45
C GLY A 32 -6.76 4.93 -6.78
N LEU A 33 -6.58 5.85 -5.83
CA LEU A 33 -6.83 7.28 -6.04
C LEU A 33 -5.86 7.86 -7.08
N GLY A 34 -4.57 7.52 -7.02
CA GLY A 34 -3.58 7.91 -8.03
C GLY A 34 -3.94 7.39 -9.43
N PHE A 35 -4.38 6.14 -9.54
CA PHE A 35 -4.84 5.56 -10.80
C PHE A 35 -6.04 6.32 -11.39
N VAL A 36 -7.04 6.64 -10.57
CA VAL A 36 -8.22 7.42 -11.00
C VAL A 36 -7.82 8.82 -11.45
N LEU A 37 -6.95 9.52 -10.71
CA LEU A 37 -6.49 10.85 -11.08
C LEU A 37 -5.74 10.86 -12.42
N CYS A 38 -4.82 9.91 -12.63
CA CYS A 38 -4.11 9.77 -13.91
C CYS A 38 -5.08 9.51 -15.07
N ASN A 39 -6.04 8.60 -14.90
CA ASN A 39 -7.03 8.32 -15.94
C ASN A 39 -7.94 9.51 -16.22
N ALA A 40 -8.39 10.22 -15.18
CA ALA A 40 -9.20 11.42 -15.32
C ALA A 40 -8.44 12.53 -16.05
N PHE A 41 -7.15 12.72 -15.76
CA PHE A 41 -6.30 13.68 -16.47
C PHE A 41 -6.15 13.34 -17.95
N ILE A 42 -5.90 12.07 -18.28
CA ILE A 42 -5.83 11.61 -19.68
C ILE A 42 -7.17 11.84 -20.38
N ALA A 43 -8.29 11.47 -19.76
CA ALA A 43 -9.63 11.68 -20.30
C ALA A 43 -9.93 13.18 -20.54
N TYR A 44 -9.54 14.04 -19.59
CA TYR A 44 -9.66 15.49 -19.73
C TYR A 44 -8.83 16.02 -20.91
N CYS A 45 -7.58 15.56 -21.07
CA CYS A 45 -6.73 15.94 -22.18
C CYS A 45 -7.34 15.51 -23.53
N ILE A 46 -7.90 14.31 -23.62
CA ILE A 46 -8.57 13.82 -24.83
C ILE A 46 -9.79 14.67 -25.18
N ILE A 47 -10.62 15.05 -24.21
CA ILE A 47 -11.83 15.85 -24.44
C ILE A 47 -11.47 17.29 -24.80
N LYS A 48 -10.56 17.90 -24.05
CA LYS A 48 -10.21 19.32 -24.20
C LYS A 48 -9.33 19.59 -25.42
N PHE A 49 -8.38 18.70 -25.71
CA PHE A 49 -7.46 18.81 -26.85
C PHE A 49 -7.88 17.91 -28.02
N ARG A 50 -9.17 17.55 -28.11
CA ARG A 50 -9.71 16.80 -29.25
C ARG A 50 -9.41 17.53 -30.57
N ASN A 51 -8.95 16.77 -31.56
CA ASN A 51 -8.64 17.29 -32.89
C ASN A 51 -9.86 18.01 -33.51
N LYS A 52 -9.65 19.22 -34.04
CA LYS A 52 -10.65 20.01 -34.78
C LYS A 52 -10.03 20.39 -36.12
N GLU A 53 -10.78 20.19 -37.21
CA GLU A 53 -10.36 20.57 -38.55
C GLU A 53 -9.96 22.06 -38.59
N GLY A 54 -8.78 22.34 -39.14
CA GLY A 54 -8.21 23.70 -39.25
C GLY A 54 -7.34 24.16 -38.07
N ARG A 55 -7.23 23.39 -36.97
CA ARG A 55 -6.38 23.75 -35.81
C ARG A 55 -5.05 22.99 -35.86
N ARG A 56 -3.96 23.67 -36.23
CA ARG A 56 -2.59 23.13 -36.09
C ARG A 56 -2.24 23.02 -34.60
N ALA A 57 -1.55 21.95 -34.21
CA ALA A 57 -1.00 21.81 -32.87
C ALA A 57 0.01 22.95 -32.63
N GLU A 58 -0.27 23.78 -31.63
CA GLU A 58 0.64 24.82 -31.17
C GLU A 58 1.78 24.11 -30.42
N TYR A 59 2.99 24.19 -30.96
CA TYR A 59 4.16 23.55 -30.36
C TYR A 59 4.70 24.48 -29.27
N GLU A 60 4.24 24.27 -28.04
CA GLU A 60 4.78 24.94 -26.85
C GLU A 60 5.72 23.95 -26.14
N PRO A 61 7.05 24.05 -26.32
CA PRO A 61 8.00 23.03 -25.87
C PRO A 61 8.17 22.98 -24.35
N GLU A 62 7.88 24.06 -23.62
CA GLU A 62 8.08 24.14 -22.18
C GLU A 62 6.94 24.93 -21.54
N SER A 63 6.23 24.30 -20.59
CA SER A 63 5.26 25.01 -19.76
C SER A 63 5.56 24.76 -18.29
N VAL A 64 6.42 25.61 -17.73
CA VAL A 64 6.82 25.59 -16.31
C VAL A 64 5.61 25.51 -15.37
N LYS A 65 4.48 26.13 -15.74
CA LYS A 65 3.23 26.08 -14.97
C LYS A 65 2.59 24.69 -14.89
N MET A 66 2.62 23.90 -15.98
CA MET A 66 2.08 22.54 -15.98
C MET A 66 2.99 21.57 -15.24
N GLU A 67 4.29 21.74 -15.42
CA GLU A 67 5.31 20.94 -14.73
C GLU A 67 5.26 21.17 -13.22
N THR A 68 5.16 22.42 -12.78
CA THR A 68 5.03 22.78 -11.36
C THR A 68 3.75 22.22 -10.75
N TRP A 69 2.63 22.30 -11.47
CA TRP A 69 1.35 21.77 -10.99
C TRP A 69 1.35 20.25 -10.88
N LEU A 70 1.89 19.54 -11.89
CA LEU A 70 2.02 18.09 -11.87
C LEU A 70 2.96 17.64 -10.74
N THR A 71 4.09 18.32 -10.58
CA THR A 71 5.07 18.03 -9.52
C THR A 71 4.50 18.29 -8.13
N GLY A 72 3.73 19.36 -7.95
CA GLY A 72 3.03 19.65 -6.69
C GLY A 72 2.00 18.56 -6.37
N LEU A 73 1.20 18.15 -7.35
CA LEU A 73 0.19 17.10 -7.19
C LEU A 73 0.83 15.76 -6.80
N THR A 74 1.90 15.34 -7.49
CA THR A 74 2.59 14.08 -7.18
C THR A 74 3.28 14.12 -5.82
N THR A 75 3.88 15.25 -5.45
CA THR A 75 4.50 15.44 -4.13
C THR A 75 3.49 15.32 -3.01
N VAL A 76 2.31 15.94 -3.15
CA VAL A 76 1.22 15.82 -2.16
C VAL A 76 0.75 14.36 -2.06
N GLY A 77 0.63 13.66 -3.18
CA GLY A 77 0.29 12.22 -3.20
C GLY A 77 1.28 11.37 -2.40
N ILE A 78 2.59 11.57 -2.62
CA ILE A 78 3.64 10.87 -1.89
C ILE A 78 3.63 11.23 -0.39
N ALA A 79 3.48 12.51 -0.06
CA ALA A 79 3.43 12.96 1.33
C ALA A 79 2.23 12.34 2.08
N ALA A 80 1.07 12.26 1.42
CA ALA A 80 -0.12 11.61 1.95
C ALA A 80 0.06 10.08 2.14
N MET A 81 0.89 9.41 1.33
CA MET A 81 1.27 8.01 1.59
C MET A 81 2.19 7.87 2.80
N LEU A 82 3.12 8.79 2.96
CA LEU A 82 4.22 8.66 3.91
C LEU A 82 3.78 8.90 5.35
N ALA A 83 2.87 9.86 5.58
CA ALA A 83 2.38 10.20 6.93
C ALA A 83 1.70 9.02 7.66
N PRO A 84 0.70 8.34 7.11
CA PRO A 84 0.08 7.19 7.77
C PRO A 84 1.00 5.95 7.81
N GLY A 85 1.88 5.77 6.82
CA GLY A 85 2.88 4.70 6.85
C GLY A 85 3.86 4.84 8.04
N LEU A 86 4.24 6.07 8.40
CA LEU A 86 5.13 6.32 9.54
C LEU A 86 4.45 6.10 10.89
N LEU A 87 3.14 6.38 10.98
CA LEU A 87 2.37 6.16 12.21
C LEU A 87 2.22 4.66 12.51
N ILE A 88 1.92 3.85 11.50
CA ILE A 88 1.72 2.40 11.68
C ILE A 88 3.05 1.67 11.96
N TRP A 89 4.16 2.14 11.38
CA TRP A 89 5.48 1.56 11.64
C TRP A 89 5.72 1.42 13.15
N LYS A 90 5.42 2.47 13.93
CA LYS A 90 5.67 2.54 15.38
C LYS A 90 5.04 1.36 16.14
N ASP A 91 3.86 0.93 15.70
CA ASP A 91 3.10 -0.14 16.34
C ASP A 91 3.60 -1.53 15.95
N VAL A 92 4.27 -1.67 14.79
CA VAL A 92 4.82 -2.95 14.31
C VAL A 92 6.08 -3.36 15.08
N VAL A 93 6.93 -2.41 15.46
CA VAL A 93 8.26 -2.73 16.03
C VAL A 93 8.32 -2.59 17.54
N THR A 94 7.24 -2.12 18.17
CA THR A 94 7.17 -2.09 19.63
C THR A 94 6.39 -3.34 20.09
N PRO A 95 7.08 -4.43 20.47
CA PRO A 95 6.39 -5.59 21.03
C PRO A 95 5.72 -5.20 22.37
N PRO A 96 4.54 -5.74 22.67
CA PRO A 96 3.87 -5.53 23.95
C PRO A 96 4.67 -6.15 25.10
N ASP A 97 4.58 -5.55 26.29
CA ASP A 97 5.36 -5.94 27.46
C ASP A 97 5.01 -7.34 28.02
N ASP A 98 3.85 -7.91 27.63
CA ASP A 98 3.40 -9.26 28.04
C ASP A 98 3.67 -10.36 26.99
N ALA A 99 4.49 -10.07 25.97
CA ALA A 99 4.71 -10.97 24.85
C ALA A 99 5.31 -12.31 25.30
N MET A 100 4.60 -13.41 25.03
CA MET A 100 5.10 -14.77 25.21
C MET A 100 6.34 -15.00 24.34
N GLN A 101 7.43 -15.48 24.95
CA GLN A 101 8.66 -15.75 24.21
C GLN A 101 8.62 -17.13 23.55
N LEU A 102 8.81 -17.16 22.23
CA LEU A 102 8.86 -18.38 21.43
C LEU A 102 10.18 -18.44 20.65
N GLU A 103 11.04 -19.39 20.99
CA GLU A 103 12.23 -19.70 20.21
C GLU A 103 11.85 -20.67 19.07
N VAL A 104 12.09 -20.27 17.83
CA VAL A 104 11.83 -21.09 16.63
C VAL A 104 13.15 -21.47 15.97
N LEU A 105 13.43 -22.77 15.90
CA LEU A 105 14.58 -23.30 15.16
C LEU A 105 14.12 -23.89 13.83
N ALA A 106 14.59 -23.29 12.74
CA ALA A 106 14.38 -23.80 11.39
C ALA A 106 15.51 -24.77 10.99
N ARG A 107 15.15 -25.98 10.59
CA ARG A 107 16.02 -26.98 9.93
C ARG A 107 15.40 -27.36 8.58
N GLN A 108 16.14 -28.08 7.74
CA GLN A 108 15.64 -28.51 6.43
C GLN A 108 14.34 -29.31 6.58
N TRP A 109 13.23 -28.75 6.06
CA TRP A 109 11.86 -29.27 6.20
C TRP A 109 11.41 -29.60 7.63
N ASN A 110 11.98 -28.94 8.65
CA ASN A 110 11.59 -29.17 10.03
C ASN A 110 11.65 -27.86 10.84
N TRP A 111 10.65 -27.62 11.67
CA TRP A 111 10.56 -26.46 12.55
C TRP A 111 10.41 -26.97 13.98
N SER A 112 11.28 -26.54 14.89
CA SER A 112 11.22 -26.92 16.30
C SER A 112 10.94 -25.69 17.15
N TYR A 113 10.05 -25.83 18.12
CA TYR A 113 9.56 -24.73 18.93
C TYR A 113 9.95 -24.93 20.40
N ARG A 114 10.38 -23.85 21.06
CA ARG A 114 10.71 -23.85 22.48
C ARG A 114 10.12 -22.62 23.16
N LEU A 115 9.47 -22.83 24.30
CA LEU A 115 8.96 -21.77 25.16
C LEU A 115 9.90 -21.68 26.38
N PRO A 116 10.71 -20.62 26.54
CA PRO A 116 11.67 -20.50 27.65
C PRO A 116 11.01 -20.58 29.03
N GLU A 117 9.74 -20.21 29.10
CA GLU A 117 8.93 -20.04 30.32
C GLU A 117 8.32 -21.36 30.83
N ARG A 118 8.23 -22.37 29.97
CA ARG A 118 7.80 -23.72 30.34
C ARG A 118 8.98 -24.67 30.16
N MET A 119 9.29 -25.44 31.20
CA MET A 119 10.42 -26.37 31.27
C MET A 119 10.24 -27.57 30.31
N VAL A 120 10.17 -27.33 29.00
CA VAL A 120 10.05 -28.36 27.95
C VAL A 120 11.08 -28.03 26.88
N SER A 121 12.03 -28.94 26.70
CA SER A 121 13.23 -28.66 25.92
C SER A 121 12.97 -28.58 24.42
N TRP A 122 12.12 -29.43 23.83
CA TRP A 122 11.73 -29.37 22.42
C TRP A 122 10.40 -30.09 22.18
N VAL A 123 9.43 -29.44 21.56
CA VAL A 123 8.24 -30.10 20.98
C VAL A 123 8.46 -30.16 19.46
N GLN A 124 8.39 -31.36 18.90
CA GLN A 124 8.52 -31.63 17.46
C GLN A 124 7.17 -31.57 16.76
#